data_AF-A0A660YYG7-F1
#
_entry.id   AF-A0A660YYG7-F1
#
_cell.length_a   1.000
_cell.length_b   1.000
_cell.length_c   1.000
_cell.angle_alpha   90.00
_cell.angle_beta   90.00
_cell.angle_gamma   90.00
#
_symmetry.space_group_name_H-M   'P 1'
#
loop_
_entity.id
_entity.type
_entity.pdbx_description
1 polymer ?
#
loop_
_entity_poly.entity_id
_entity_poly.type
_entity_poly.pdbx_seq_one_letter_code
_entity_poly.pdbx_strand_id
1 'polypeptide(L)'
;MKIALIQQAASQDIKSNTDKAVRSVKEAAGNGANIICFAELAFTPFYPQKPVGENKLKLAETIPGPTTEVFSKLAKEFGVVIILN
;
A
#
# COMPACT_ATOMS: atom_id res chain seq x y z
N MET A 1 13.48 -2.18 17.50
CA MET A 1 12.86 -1.89 16.19
C MET A 1 11.59 -2.73 16.07
N LYS A 2 10.44 -2.10 15.85
CA LYS A 2 9.13 -2.77 15.72
C LYS A 2 8.66 -2.75 14.26
N ILE A 3 8.18 -3.88 13.77
CA ILE A 3 7.75 -4.06 12.38
C ILE A 3 6.26 -4.38 12.38
N ALA A 4 5.49 -3.72 11.52
CA ALA A 4 4.10 -4.04 11.23
C ALA A 4 3.99 -4.64 9.82
N LEU A 5 3.37 -5.82 9.71
CA LEU A 5 3.05 -6.47 8.45
C LEU A 5 1.56 -6.29 8.19
N ILE A 6 1.22 -5.55 7.13
CA ILE A 6 -0.16 -5.21 6.83
C ILE A 6 -0.75 -6.26 5.89
N GLN A 7 -1.69 -7.03 6.43
CA GLN A 7 -2.45 -8.02 5.69
C GLN A 7 -3.87 -7.48 5.47
N GLN A 8 -4.10 -6.82 4.34
CA GLN A 8 -5.43 -6.30 3.97
C GLN A 8 -6.00 -7.04 2.76
N ALA A 9 -7.31 -7.25 2.76
CA ALA A 9 -8.02 -7.71 1.57
C ALA A 9 -8.20 -6.56 0.57
N ALA A 10 -7.65 -6.74 -0.63
CA ALA A 10 -7.80 -5.80 -1.74
C ALA A 10 -9.02 -6.13 -2.61
N SER A 11 -9.70 -5.09 -3.07
CA SER A 11 -10.84 -5.13 -3.98
C SER A 11 -10.52 -4.45 -5.32
N GLN A 12 -11.47 -4.40 -6.25
CA GLN A 12 -11.31 -3.63 -7.49
C GLN A 12 -11.32 -2.11 -7.24
N ASP A 13 -11.82 -1.65 -6.09
CA ASP A 13 -11.84 -0.24 -5.73
C ASP A 13 -10.48 0.18 -5.13
N ILE A 14 -9.63 0.74 -5.98
CA ILE A 14 -8.29 1.22 -5.61
C ILE A 14 -8.38 2.25 -4.48
N LYS A 15 -9.33 3.18 -4.55
CA LYS A 15 -9.49 4.22 -3.53
C LYS A 15 -9.81 3.60 -2.17
N SER A 16 -10.74 2.66 -2.13
CA SER A 16 -11.08 1.93 -0.91
C SER A 16 -9.89 1.16 -0.33
N ASN A 17 -9.07 0.53 -1.19
CA ASN A 17 -7.86 -0.17 -0.75
C ASN A 17 -6.80 0.78 -0.20
N THR A 18 -6.60 1.93 -0.84
CA THR A 18 -5.68 2.98 -0.38
C THR A 18 -6.17 3.58 0.94
N ASP A 19 -7.46 3.89 1.09
CA ASP A 19 -8.03 4.42 2.33
C ASP A 19 -7.87 3.44 3.50
N LYS A 20 -8.01 2.12 3.26
CA LYS A 20 -7.71 1.08 4.26
C LYS A 20 -6.24 1.09 4.66
N ALA A 21 -5.33 1.13 3.69
CA ALA A 21 -3.91 1.15 3.94
C ALA A 21 -3.44 2.39 4.71
N VAL A 22 -4.00 3.56 4.41
CA VAL A 22 -3.73 4.79 5.18
C VAL A 22 -4.14 4.61 6.65
N ARG A 23 -5.31 4.01 6.92
CA ARG A 23 -5.73 3.70 8.29
C ARG A 23 -4.76 2.73 8.97
N SER A 24 -4.36 1.66 8.29
CA SER A 24 -3.41 0.68 8.82
C SER A 24 -2.04 1.28 9.12
N VAL A 25 -1.55 2.22 8.29
CA VAL A 25 -0.29 2.95 8.57
C VAL A 25 -0.42 3.78 9.84
N LYS A 26 -1.51 4.55 9.97
CA LYS A 26 -1.75 5.39 11.16
C LYS A 26 -1.84 4.55 12.43
N GLU A 27 -2.55 3.43 12.38
CA GLU A 27 -2.66 2.50 13.50
C GLU A 27 -1.30 1.88 13.86
N ALA A 28 -0.56 1.36 12.87
CA ALA A 28 0.75 0.75 13.10
C ALA A 28 1.77 1.75 13.67
N ALA A 29 1.81 2.97 13.14
CA ALA A 29 2.64 4.04 13.65
C ALA A 29 2.25 4.44 15.08
N GLY A 30 0.95 4.59 15.37
CA GLY A 30 0.43 4.83 16.72
C GLY A 30 0.79 3.72 17.71
N ASN A 31 0.90 2.48 17.23
CA ASN A 31 1.37 1.33 18.00
C ASN A 31 2.90 1.21 18.07
N GLY A 32 3.64 2.21 17.61
CA GLY A 32 5.11 2.31 17.72
C GLY A 32 5.90 1.54 16.67
N ALA A 33 5.31 1.22 15.52
CA ALA A 33 6.05 0.60 14.40
C ALA A 33 7.10 1.58 13.83
N ASN A 34 8.29 1.07 13.53
CA ASN A 34 9.34 1.80 12.81
C ASN A 34 9.34 1.48 11.32
N ILE A 35 8.93 0.25 10.97
CA ILE A 35 8.80 -0.25 9.60
C ILE A 35 7.38 -0.78 9.42
N ILE A 36 6.72 -0.37 8.35
CA ILE A 36 5.38 -0.82 7.97
C ILE A 36 5.49 -1.40 6.55
N CYS A 37 5.20 -2.68 6.40
CA CYS A 37 5.36 -3.41 5.15
C CYS A 37 4.02 -3.94 4.66
N PHE A 38 3.73 -3.75 3.38
CA PHE A 38 2.55 -4.28 2.72
C PHE A 38 2.88 -5.57 1.96
N ALA A 39 1.84 -6.39 1.71
CA ALA A 39 1.95 -7.53 0.82
C ALA A 39 2.09 -7.10 -0.65
N GLU A 40 2.54 -8.02 -1.50
CA GLU A 40 2.57 -7.82 -2.95
C GLU A 40 1.16 -7.48 -3.47
N LEU A 41 1.07 -6.48 -4.35
CA LEU A 41 -0.18 -5.98 -4.92
C LEU A 41 -1.23 -5.55 -3.88
N ALA A 42 -0.85 -5.10 -2.68
CA ALA A 42 -1.78 -4.76 -1.59
C ALA A 42 -2.90 -3.74 -1.92
N PHE A 43 -2.80 -3.00 -3.03
CA PHE A 43 -3.75 -1.96 -3.43
C PHE A 43 -4.66 -2.39 -4.60
N THR A 44 -4.51 -3.61 -5.10
CA THR A 44 -5.31 -4.18 -6.18
C THR A 44 -5.56 -5.66 -5.94
N PRO A 45 -6.53 -6.31 -6.61
CA PRO A 45 -6.64 -7.75 -6.56
C PRO A 45 -5.33 -8.42 -7.03
N PHE A 46 -4.97 -9.54 -6.41
CA PHE A 46 -3.81 -10.31 -6.83
C PHE A 46 -4.05 -10.90 -8.23
N TYR A 47 -3.53 -10.23 -9.26
CA TYR A 47 -3.75 -10.57 -10.66
C TYR A 47 -3.01 -11.80 -11.19
N PRO A 48 -1.84 -12.22 -10.65
CA PRO A 48 -1.15 -13.43 -11.08
C PRO A 48 -1.92 -14.75 -10.87
N GLN A 49 -3.22 -14.69 -10.54
CA GLN A 49 -4.13 -15.83 -10.52
C GLN A 49 -4.66 -16.22 -11.91
N LYS A 50 -4.51 -15.35 -12.92
CA LYS A 50 -5.03 -15.56 -14.29
C LYS A 50 -4.00 -15.05 -15.32
N PRO A 51 -3.98 -15.62 -16.54
CA PRO A 51 -3.23 -15.06 -17.66
C PRO A 51 -3.56 -13.58 -17.86
N VAL A 52 -2.56 -12.78 -18.22
CA VAL A 52 -2.73 -11.34 -18.40
C VAL A 52 -3.71 -11.06 -19.55
N GLY A 53 -4.81 -10.37 -19.22
CA GLY A 53 -5.75 -9.87 -20.22
C GLY A 53 -5.37 -8.46 -20.69
N GLU A 54 -5.96 -8.03 -21.80
CA GLU A 54 -5.89 -6.65 -22.24
C GLU A 54 -6.41 -5.73 -21.12
N ASN A 55 -5.71 -4.62 -20.83
CA ASN A 55 -6.03 -3.57 -19.83
C ASN A 55 -5.29 -3.57 -18.48
N LYS A 56 -4.47 -4.56 -18.10
CA LYS A 56 -3.74 -4.48 -16.80
C LYS A 56 -2.68 -3.38 -16.74
N LEU A 57 -2.10 -3.01 -17.89
CA LEU A 57 -1.17 -1.88 -17.99
C LEU A 57 -1.80 -0.53 -17.59
N LYS A 58 -3.13 -0.39 -17.68
CA LYS A 58 -3.84 0.84 -17.29
C LYS A 58 -3.86 1.08 -15.77
N LEU A 59 -3.48 0.07 -14.98
CA LEU A 59 -3.39 0.15 -13.53
C LEU A 59 -2.02 0.66 -13.05
N ALA A 60 -1.04 0.74 -13.95
CA ALA A 60 0.29 1.21 -13.61
C ALA A 60 0.28 2.71 -13.32
N GLU A 61 1.03 3.11 -12.30
CA GLU A 61 1.31 4.50 -11.95
C GLU A 61 2.79 4.81 -12.22
N THR A 62 3.10 6.08 -12.49
CA THR A 62 4.49 6.53 -12.52
C THR A 62 5.11 6.48 -11.12
N ILE A 63 6.43 6.44 -11.06
CA ILE A 63 7.18 6.65 -9.82
C ILE A 63 8.10 7.87 -10.03
N PRO A 64 7.88 9.00 -9.32
CA PRO A 64 6.79 9.25 -8.38
C PRO A 64 5.41 9.34 -9.05
N GLY A 65 4.37 9.04 -8.29
CA GLY A 65 2.97 9.02 -8.71
C GLY A 65 1.99 8.95 -7.52
N PRO A 66 0.68 8.83 -7.78
CA PRO A 66 -0.37 8.98 -6.78
C PRO A 66 -0.16 8.15 -5.50
N THR A 67 0.15 6.86 -5.64
CA THR A 67 0.40 5.96 -4.51
C THR A 67 1.64 6.40 -3.73
N THR A 68 2.77 6.58 -4.41
CA THR A 68 4.03 6.96 -3.72
C THR A 68 3.93 8.33 -3.05
N GLU A 69 3.16 9.27 -3.59
CA GLU A 69 2.95 10.60 -3.00
C GLU A 69 2.16 10.53 -1.67
N VAL A 70 1.11 9.70 -1.62
CA VAL A 70 0.32 9.50 -0.40
C VAL A 70 1.19 8.90 0.72
N PHE A 71 1.90 7.81 0.42
CA PHE A 71 2.65 7.09 1.44
C PHE A 71 3.97 7.78 1.81
N SER A 72 4.60 8.53 0.90
CA SER A 72 5.77 9.35 1.26
C SER A 72 5.41 10.44 2.26
N LYS A 73 4.23 11.07 2.11
CA LYS A 73 3.74 12.05 3.09
C LYS A 73 3.50 11.42 4.46
N LEU A 74 2.87 10.24 4.50
CA LEU A 74 2.64 9.50 5.75
C LEU A 74 3.97 9.06 6.40
N ALA A 75 4.91 8.54 5.63
CA ALA A 75 6.23 8.15 6.13
C ALA A 75 6.94 9.34 6.80
N LYS A 76 6.88 10.52 6.18
CA LYS A 76 7.41 11.77 6.74
C LYS A 76 6.65 12.22 7.99
N GLU A 77 5.32 12.18 7.95
CA GLU A 77 4.45 12.60 9.08
C GLU A 77 4.71 11.78 10.34
N PHE A 78 4.84 10.46 10.19
CA PHE A 78 5.02 9.54 11.33
C PHE A 78 6.47 9.19 11.65
N GLY A 79 7.43 9.61 10.81
CA GLY A 79 8.85 9.28 11.00
C GLY A 79 9.15 7.79 10.88
N VAL A 80 8.49 7.10 9.94
CA VAL A 80 8.58 5.65 9.74
C VAL A 80 9.04 5.29 8.32
N VAL A 81 9.54 4.07 8.14
CA VAL A 81 9.78 3.49 6.82
C VAL A 81 8.54 2.73 6.37
N ILE A 82 8.07 3.02 5.15
CA ILE A 82 6.94 2.30 4.53
C ILE A 82 7.44 1.57 3.30
N ILE A 83 7.27 0.25 3.28
CA ILE A 83 7.59 -0.61 2.14
C ILE A 83 6.27 -0.90 1.42
N LEU A 84 6.14 -0.34 0.23
CA LEU A 84 4.99 -0.50 -0.64
C LEU A 84 5.31 -1.58 -1.66
N ASN A 85 4.55 -2.68 -1.64
CA ASN A 85 4.58 -3.75 -2.63
C ASN A 85 6.00 -4.31 -2.88
#